data_AF-H1VMQ3-F1
#
_entry.id   AF-H1VMQ3-F1
#
_cell.length_a   1.000
_cell.length_b   1.000
_cell.length_c   1.000
_cell.angle_alpha   90.00
_cell.angle_beta   90.00
_cell.angle_gamma   90.00
#
_symmetry.space_group_name_H-M   'P 1'
#
loop_
_entity.id
_entity.type
_entity.pdbx_description
1 polymer ?
#
loop_
_entity_poly.entity_id
_entity_poly.type
_entity_poly.pdbx_seq_one_letter_code
_entity_poly.pdbx_strand_id
1 'polypeptide(L)'
;EATDFGYLRSGTGKTLGELLRGGGVGDDGLEFEPIAQTTALRDTIGRAKKPVEAMVKVDINVYGPRAAAAKVGGKLSDGKLWLQKPDHARAGFPYENPHVLAVRKSEHASGDATMTTVRQVRGDDGDPSSPSGRQPREERLRLMMMEVYDSIQKKRHLRREDGVQGLKHELQE
;
A
#
# COMPACT_ATOMS: atom_id res chain seq x y z
N GLU A 1 -34.40 -6.30 -10.69
CA GLU A 1 -33.97 -7.12 -9.54
C GLU A 1 -32.46 -7.30 -9.61
N ALA A 2 -31.74 -7.13 -8.50
CA ALA A 2 -30.30 -7.34 -8.46
C ALA A 2 -30.04 -8.82 -8.17
N THR A 3 -29.34 -9.50 -9.08
CA THR A 3 -28.92 -10.89 -8.89
C THR A 3 -27.54 -10.91 -8.25
N ASP A 4 -27.38 -11.68 -7.17
CA ASP A 4 -26.08 -11.88 -6.54
C ASP A 4 -25.11 -12.55 -7.52
N PHE A 5 -24.04 -11.82 -7.86
CA PHE A 5 -23.06 -12.27 -8.83
C PHE A 5 -21.90 -13.05 -8.20
N GLY A 6 -21.58 -12.78 -6.94
CA GLY A 6 -20.47 -13.41 -6.23
C GLY A 6 -20.11 -12.70 -4.93
N TYR A 7 -19.00 -13.10 -4.33
CA TYR A 7 -18.50 -12.53 -3.08
C TYR A 7 -17.00 -12.28 -3.13
N LEU A 8 -16.54 -11.27 -2.39
CA LEU A 8 -15.11 -11.02 -2.20
C LEU A 8 -14.51 -12.05 -1.25
N ARG A 9 -13.23 -12.39 -1.46
CA ARG A 9 -12.49 -13.24 -0.50
C ARG A 9 -12.56 -12.64 0.90
N SER A 10 -12.60 -13.51 1.91
CA SER A 10 -12.88 -13.13 3.32
C SER A 10 -12.02 -11.98 3.85
N GLY A 11 -10.71 -11.95 3.55
CA GLY A 11 -9.82 -10.86 3.96
C GLY A 11 -10.25 -9.51 3.39
N THR A 12 -10.30 -9.40 2.06
CA THR A 12 -10.70 -8.18 1.36
C THR A 12 -12.14 -7.78 1.69
N GLY A 13 -13.05 -8.76 1.73
CA GLY A 13 -14.47 -8.54 2.03
C GLY A 13 -14.70 -8.02 3.44
N LYS A 14 -13.93 -8.48 4.44
CA LYS A 14 -14.01 -7.95 5.81
C LYS A 14 -13.57 -6.49 5.87
N THR A 15 -12.40 -6.17 5.32
CA THR A 15 -11.84 -4.81 5.34
C THR A 15 -12.72 -3.82 4.60
N LEU A 16 -13.16 -4.15 3.38
CA LEU A 16 -14.08 -3.30 2.62
C LEU A 16 -15.46 -3.22 3.29
N GLY A 17 -15.93 -4.32 3.89
CA GLY A 17 -17.17 -4.34 4.67
C GLY A 17 -17.15 -3.39 5.87
N GLU A 18 -16.00 -3.22 6.54
CA GLU A 18 -15.84 -2.25 7.64
C GLU A 18 -15.81 -0.80 7.17
N LEU A 19 -15.34 -0.55 5.94
CA LEU A 19 -15.45 0.76 5.29
C LEU A 19 -16.89 1.07 4.88
N LEU A 20 -17.58 0.08 4.29
CA LEU A 20 -18.98 0.18 3.90
C LEU A 20 -19.91 0.35 5.10
N ARG A 21 -19.70 -0.38 6.20
CA ARG A 21 -20.49 -0.24 7.44
C ARG A 21 -20.16 1.02 8.22
N GLY A 22 -18.90 1.47 8.14
CA GLY A 22 -18.44 2.72 8.75
C GLY A 22 -19.01 3.96 8.04
N GLY A 23 -19.45 3.80 6.79
CA GLY A 23 -20.34 4.72 6.09
C GLY A 23 -21.80 4.37 6.39
N GLY A 24 -22.29 4.73 7.57
CA GLY A 24 -23.73 4.81 7.77
C GLY A 24 -24.35 5.72 6.71
N VAL A 25 -25.62 5.49 6.38
CA VAL A 25 -26.47 6.35 5.53
C VAL A 25 -26.14 7.82 5.81
N GLY A 26 -25.29 8.45 4.98
CA GLY A 26 -24.92 9.86 5.10
C GLY A 26 -23.45 10.27 4.97
N ASP A 27 -22.47 9.69 5.70
CA ASP A 27 -21.50 10.64 6.29
C ASP A 27 -20.00 10.57 5.90
N ASP A 28 -19.51 9.54 5.20
CA ASP A 28 -18.12 9.55 4.68
C ASP A 28 -18.05 9.84 3.17
N GLY A 29 -19.18 9.89 2.45
CA GLY A 29 -19.22 10.15 1.00
C GLY A 29 -18.42 9.15 0.15
N LEU A 30 -18.16 7.95 0.67
CA LEU A 30 -17.34 6.94 -0.01
C LEU A 30 -18.16 6.15 -1.03
N GLU A 31 -17.64 6.05 -2.24
CA GLU A 31 -18.18 5.21 -3.30
C GLU A 31 -17.16 4.14 -3.71
N PHE A 32 -17.66 2.93 -3.94
CA PHE A 32 -16.87 1.80 -4.41
C PHE A 32 -17.40 1.40 -5.78
N GLU A 33 -16.53 1.46 -6.79
CA GLU A 33 -16.87 1.14 -8.17
C GLU A 33 -16.11 -0.11 -8.60
N PRO A 34 -16.78 -1.29 -8.63
CA PRO A 34 -16.17 -2.51 -9.14
C PRO A 34 -16.14 -2.51 -10.67
N ILE A 35 -14.99 -2.84 -11.22
CA ILE A 35 -14.70 -2.89 -12.66
C ILE A 35 -14.12 -4.28 -12.97
N ALA A 36 -14.76 -4.96 -13.93
CA ALA A 36 -14.31 -6.26 -14.40
C ALA A 36 -14.57 -6.38 -15.91
N GLN A 37 -13.69 -7.10 -16.61
CA GLN A 37 -13.88 -7.35 -18.04
C GLN A 37 -14.99 -8.38 -18.26
N THR A 38 -16.04 -7.98 -18.97
CA THR A 38 -17.20 -8.85 -19.24
C THR A 38 -16.81 -10.15 -19.94
N THR A 39 -15.82 -10.11 -20.85
CA THR A 39 -15.29 -11.30 -21.52
C THR A 39 -14.68 -12.27 -20.53
N ALA A 40 -13.79 -11.79 -19.64
CA ALA A 40 -13.18 -12.60 -18.60
C ALA A 40 -14.23 -13.20 -17.65
N LEU A 41 -15.27 -12.43 -17.29
CA LEU A 41 -16.37 -12.93 -16.46
C LEU A 41 -17.11 -14.09 -17.14
N ARG A 42 -17.53 -13.90 -18.41
CA ARG A 42 -18.26 -14.91 -19.17
C ARG A 42 -17.43 -16.17 -19.37
N ASP A 43 -16.16 -16.01 -19.72
CA ASP A 43 -15.26 -17.13 -19.98
C ASP A 43 -14.97 -17.94 -18.73
N THR A 44 -14.83 -17.29 -17.56
CA THR A 44 -14.63 -17.98 -16.29
C THR A 44 -15.91 -18.70 -15.85
N ILE A 45 -17.07 -18.04 -15.92
CA ILE A 45 -18.36 -18.65 -15.57
C ILE A 45 -18.67 -19.84 -16.47
N GLY A 46 -18.45 -19.72 -17.77
CA GLY A 46 -18.74 -20.79 -18.73
C GLY A 46 -17.81 -22.00 -18.62
N ARG A 47 -16.59 -21.84 -18.09
CA ARG A 47 -15.61 -22.92 -17.97
C ARG A 47 -15.54 -23.54 -16.59
N ALA A 48 -15.90 -22.81 -15.54
CA ALA A 48 -15.75 -23.26 -14.16
C ALA A 48 -16.69 -24.44 -13.86
N LYS A 49 -16.12 -25.53 -13.35
CA LYS A 49 -16.87 -26.70 -12.87
C LYS A 49 -16.92 -26.76 -11.34
N LYS A 50 -16.04 -26.02 -10.69
CA LYS A 50 -15.91 -25.93 -9.22
C LYS A 50 -15.86 -24.47 -8.78
N PRO A 51 -16.29 -24.14 -7.55
CA PRO A 51 -16.24 -22.77 -7.04
C PRO A 51 -14.84 -22.13 -7.08
N VAL A 52 -13.79 -22.92 -6.85
CA VAL A 52 -12.39 -22.44 -6.90
C VAL A 52 -11.94 -22.06 -8.32
N GLU A 53 -12.59 -22.58 -9.35
CA GLU A 53 -12.33 -22.24 -10.75
C GLU A 53 -13.14 -21.02 -11.20
N ALA A 54 -14.20 -20.66 -10.47
CA ALA A 54 -15.08 -19.52 -10.75
C ALA A 54 -14.54 -18.19 -10.20
N MET A 55 -13.21 -18.04 -10.12
CA MET A 55 -12.57 -16.87 -9.54
C MET A 55 -12.16 -15.87 -10.60
N VAL A 56 -12.54 -14.61 -10.41
CA VAL A 56 -12.28 -13.52 -11.35
C VAL A 56 -11.56 -12.37 -10.65
N LYS A 57 -10.71 -11.67 -11.40
CA LYS A 57 -10.13 -10.40 -10.94
C LYS A 57 -11.18 -9.30 -11.11
N VAL A 58 -11.35 -8.50 -10.08
CA VAL A 58 -12.16 -7.28 -10.10
C VAL A 58 -11.28 -6.17 -9.56
N ASP A 59 -11.17 -5.08 -10.31
CA ASP A 59 -10.55 -3.85 -9.85
C ASP A 59 -11.64 -3.00 -9.18
N ILE A 60 -11.36 -2.44 -7.99
CA ILE A 60 -12.35 -1.63 -7.27
C ILE A 60 -11.75 -0.25 -7.09
N ASN A 61 -12.32 0.73 -7.78
CA ASN A 61 -11.98 2.12 -7.55
C ASN A 61 -12.70 2.63 -6.31
N VAL A 62 -12.01 3.42 -5.50
CA VAL A 62 -12.55 4.03 -4.29
C VAL A 62 -12.55 5.53 -4.48
N TYR A 63 -13.73 6.14 -4.33
CA TYR A 63 -13.93 7.59 -4.42
C TYR A 63 -14.47 8.12 -3.11
N GLY A 64 -14.20 9.40 -2.83
CA GLY A 64 -14.81 10.09 -1.72
C GLY A 64 -14.11 11.42 -1.40
N PRO A 65 -14.53 12.10 -0.32
CA PRO A 65 -13.94 13.34 0.14
C PRO A 65 -12.46 13.15 0.49
N ARG A 66 -11.64 14.14 0.11
CA ARG A 66 -10.21 14.17 0.46
C ARG A 66 -9.96 14.05 1.97
N ALA A 67 -10.84 14.62 2.79
CA ALA A 67 -10.76 14.52 4.25
C ALA A 67 -10.82 13.07 4.77
N ALA A 68 -11.47 12.17 4.04
CA ALA A 68 -11.57 10.76 4.42
C ALA A 68 -10.32 9.94 4.02
N ALA A 69 -9.44 10.45 3.16
CA ALA A 69 -8.32 9.69 2.58
C ALA A 69 -7.43 9.05 3.65
N ALA A 70 -7.05 9.78 4.70
CA ALA A 70 -6.20 9.26 5.77
C ALA A 70 -6.89 8.13 6.58
N LYS A 71 -8.17 8.30 6.91
CA LYS A 71 -8.98 7.29 7.62
C LYS A 71 -9.14 6.02 6.77
N VAL A 72 -9.44 6.19 5.48
CA VAL A 72 -9.57 5.09 4.52
C VAL A 72 -8.23 4.37 4.36
N GLY A 73 -7.14 5.10 4.15
CA GLY A 73 -5.80 4.53 4.04
C GLY A 73 -5.38 3.76 5.28
N GLY A 74 -5.71 4.26 6.47
CA GLY A 74 -5.48 3.56 7.73
C GLY A 74 -6.23 2.22 7.80
N LYS A 75 -7.55 2.24 7.60
CA LYS A 75 -8.40 1.04 7.60
C LYS A 75 -7.97 0.01 6.55
N LEU A 76 -7.63 0.44 5.34
CA LEU A 76 -7.13 -0.44 4.30
C LEU A 76 -5.79 -1.07 4.70
N SER A 77 -4.87 -0.28 5.26
CA SER A 77 -3.56 -0.76 5.72
C SER A 77 -3.68 -1.77 6.87
N ASP A 78 -4.60 -1.56 7.82
CA ASP A 78 -4.90 -2.51 8.90
C ASP A 78 -5.37 -3.86 8.34
N GLY A 79 -6.15 -3.81 7.25
CA GLY A 79 -6.58 -4.96 6.46
C GLY A 79 -5.54 -5.52 5.48
N LYS A 80 -4.31 -4.98 5.46
CA LYS A 80 -3.24 -5.32 4.51
C LYS A 80 -3.66 -5.13 3.05
N LEU A 81 -4.44 -4.08 2.78
CA LEU A 81 -4.81 -3.62 1.45
C LEU A 81 -4.13 -2.27 1.18
N TRP A 82 -3.53 -2.13 0.00
CA TRP A 82 -2.88 -0.89 -0.43
C TRP A 82 -3.43 -0.48 -1.78
N LEU A 83 -3.97 0.74 -1.86
CA LEU A 83 -4.47 1.29 -3.11
C LEU A 83 -3.35 1.44 -4.13
N GLN A 84 -3.65 1.09 -5.37
CA GLN A 84 -2.79 1.29 -6.53
C GLN A 84 -3.31 2.47 -7.36
N LYS A 85 -2.55 2.88 -8.39
CA LYS A 85 -3.06 3.84 -9.36
C LYS A 85 -4.12 3.13 -10.23
N PRO A 86 -5.35 3.66 -10.34
CA PRO A 86 -6.40 3.03 -11.13
C PRO A 86 -6.13 3.17 -12.63
N ASP A 87 -6.35 2.10 -13.38
CA ASP A 87 -6.30 2.10 -14.84
C ASP A 87 -7.56 2.73 -15.46
N HIS A 88 -8.68 2.64 -14.75
CA HIS A 88 -10.01 3.03 -15.22
C HIS A 88 -10.66 4.06 -14.30
N ALA A 89 -9.98 5.17 -14.01
CA ALA A 89 -10.55 6.23 -13.18
C ALA A 89 -11.60 7.07 -13.93
N ARG A 90 -12.68 7.44 -13.23
CA ARG A 90 -13.62 8.48 -13.69
C ARG A 90 -12.90 9.79 -13.98
N ALA A 91 -13.23 10.40 -15.11
CA ALA A 91 -12.76 11.74 -15.44
C ALA A 91 -13.30 12.78 -14.43
N GLY A 92 -12.51 13.82 -14.16
CA GLY A 92 -12.90 14.91 -13.25
C GLY A 92 -12.64 14.66 -11.77
N PHE A 93 -12.17 13.47 -11.38
CA PHE A 93 -11.78 13.16 -10.01
C PHE A 93 -10.25 13.19 -9.87
N PRO A 94 -9.68 14.06 -9.00
CA PRO A 94 -8.24 14.07 -8.77
C PRO A 94 -7.80 12.79 -8.06
N TYR A 95 -6.70 12.21 -8.52
CA TYR A 95 -6.12 11.03 -7.89
C TYR A 95 -5.34 11.41 -6.63
N GLU A 96 -5.65 10.75 -5.53
CA GLU A 96 -4.90 10.84 -4.28
C GLU A 96 -4.78 9.44 -3.66
N ASN A 97 -3.57 9.07 -3.29
CA ASN A 97 -3.31 7.79 -2.66
C ASN A 97 -2.80 8.00 -1.24
N PRO A 98 -3.58 7.65 -0.20
CA PRO A 98 -3.20 7.85 1.19
C PRO A 98 -2.02 6.98 1.65
N HIS A 99 -1.60 6.00 0.85
CA HIS A 99 -0.43 5.17 1.15
C HIS A 99 0.88 5.71 0.54
N VAL A 100 0.80 6.74 -0.30
CA VAL A 100 2.00 7.37 -0.89
C VAL A 100 2.52 8.42 0.10
N LEU A 101 3.75 8.20 0.58
CA LEU A 101 4.44 9.15 1.44
C LEU A 101 5.06 10.26 0.58
N ALA A 102 4.57 11.49 0.75
CA ALA A 102 5.20 12.65 0.16
C ALA A 102 6.45 13.01 0.97
N VAL A 103 7.64 12.73 0.43
CA VAL A 103 8.88 13.30 0.96
C VAL A 103 8.88 14.77 0.55
N ARG A 104 8.55 15.66 1.49
CA ARG A 104 8.81 17.09 1.28
C ARG A 104 10.32 17.23 1.16
N LYS A 105 10.83 17.57 -0.02
CA LYS A 105 12.21 18.06 -0.15
C LYS A 105 12.28 19.31 0.71
N SER A 106 12.78 19.17 1.93
CA SER A 106 13.13 20.33 2.73
C SER A 106 14.32 20.96 2.02
N GLU A 107 14.10 22.09 1.36
CA GLU A 107 15.19 22.88 0.81
C GLU A 107 16.07 23.47 1.93
N HIS A 108 15.71 23.27 3.21
CA HIS A 108 16.47 23.71 4.37
C HIS A 108 16.29 22.73 5.55
N ALA A 109 16.93 21.56 5.52
CA ALA A 109 17.08 20.70 6.69
C ALA A 109 18.54 20.62 7.13
N SER A 110 19.08 21.74 7.56
CA SER A 110 20.09 21.74 8.62
C SER A 110 19.33 21.66 9.94
N GLY A 111 19.32 20.49 10.58
CA GLY A 111 18.82 20.30 11.94
C GLY A 111 17.51 19.53 12.06
N ASP A 112 17.64 18.35 12.66
CA ASP A 112 16.62 17.60 13.39
C ASP A 112 15.43 17.03 12.60
N ALA A 113 15.69 15.93 11.89
CA ALA A 113 14.65 15.03 11.42
C ALA A 113 14.05 14.27 12.61
N THR A 114 12.88 14.71 13.07
CA THR A 114 12.01 13.93 13.96
C THR A 114 11.62 12.65 13.24
N MET A 115 12.33 11.55 13.53
CA MET A 115 11.91 10.20 13.16
C MET A 115 10.51 9.98 13.72
N THR A 116 9.51 9.90 12.84
CA THR A 116 8.20 9.40 13.23
C THR A 116 8.36 7.91 13.52
N THR A 117 8.46 7.56 14.79
CA THR A 117 8.68 6.20 15.28
C THR A 117 7.56 5.30 14.75
N VAL A 118 7.93 4.27 13.99
CA VAL A 118 7.01 3.22 13.56
C VAL A 118 6.36 2.62 14.80
N ARG A 119 5.04 2.68 14.87
CA ARG A 119 4.19 2.16 15.96
C ARG A 119 4.62 0.74 16.31
N GLN A 120 5.29 0.56 17.46
CA GLN A 120 5.57 -0.76 18.00
C GLN A 120 4.24 -1.50 18.19
N VAL A 121 4.11 -2.65 17.55
CA VAL A 121 3.02 -3.58 17.79
C VAL A 121 3.20 -4.05 19.23
N ARG A 122 2.26 -3.66 20.11
CA ARG A 122 2.17 -4.11 21.50
C ARG A 122 2.14 -5.65 21.49
N GLY A 123 3.26 -6.24 21.87
CA GLY A 123 3.32 -7.62 22.31
C GLY A 123 2.73 -7.70 23.71
N ASP A 124 1.79 -8.62 23.82
CA ASP A 124 0.99 -9.04 24.95
C ASP A 124 1.79 -9.29 26.25
N ASP A 125 1.09 -9.14 27.37
CA ASP A 125 1.59 -9.10 28.74
C ASP A 125 2.31 -10.40 29.19
N GLY A 126 3.45 -10.27 29.88
CA GLY A 126 4.07 -11.40 30.59
C GLY A 126 5.47 -11.14 31.16
N ASP A 127 5.52 -10.93 32.48
CA ASP A 127 6.60 -11.22 33.47
C ASP A 127 8.06 -10.76 33.17
N PRO A 128 8.71 -9.93 34.04
CA PRO A 128 10.10 -9.47 33.87
C PRO A 128 11.19 -10.55 34.00
N SER A 129 10.84 -11.84 34.06
CA SER A 129 11.66 -12.89 34.65
C SER A 129 11.84 -14.10 33.74
N SER A 130 12.23 -13.95 32.47
CA SER A 130 12.79 -15.07 31.69
C SER A 130 13.69 -14.65 30.53
N PRO A 131 14.93 -15.19 30.42
CA PRO A 131 15.88 -14.85 29.38
C PRO A 131 15.78 -15.82 28.19
N SER A 132 15.55 -15.34 26.96
CA SER A 132 15.97 -16.07 25.74
C SER A 132 15.73 -15.29 24.44
N GLY A 133 16.83 -14.88 23.78
CA GLY A 133 17.16 -15.50 22.50
C GLY A 133 16.75 -14.85 21.17
N ARG A 134 16.47 -13.53 21.08
CA ARG A 134 16.22 -12.87 19.76
C ARG A 134 17.00 -11.59 19.46
N GLN A 135 17.97 -11.23 20.28
CA GLN A 135 18.83 -10.06 20.06
C GLN A 135 19.90 -10.21 18.94
N PRO A 136 20.47 -11.39 18.59
CA PRO A 136 21.66 -11.42 17.75
C PRO A 136 21.42 -11.12 16.27
N ARG A 137 20.16 -11.20 15.77
CA ARG A 137 19.87 -10.99 14.34
C ARG A 137 19.61 -9.52 14.03
N GLU A 138 18.92 -8.83 14.93
CA GLU A 138 18.62 -7.40 14.78
C GLU A 138 19.89 -6.56 14.95
N GLU A 139 20.74 -6.92 15.92
CA GLU A 139 22.03 -6.26 16.13
C GLU A 139 22.97 -6.49 14.94
N ARG A 140 23.02 -7.71 14.40
CA ARG A 140 23.76 -8.00 13.16
C ARG A 140 23.25 -7.20 11.97
N LEU A 141 21.94 -7.08 11.81
CA LEU A 141 21.36 -6.27 10.74
C LEU A 141 21.73 -4.78 10.90
N ARG A 142 21.68 -4.26 12.13
CA ARG A 142 22.04 -2.89 12.45
C ARG A 142 23.51 -2.59 12.14
N LEU A 143 24.41 -3.50 12.51
CA LEU A 143 25.83 -3.40 12.18
C LEU A 143 26.07 -3.42 10.67
N MET A 144 25.40 -4.32 9.94
CA MET A 144 25.48 -4.38 8.48
C MET A 144 25.00 -3.08 7.82
N MET A 145 23.89 -2.51 8.31
CA MET A 145 23.37 -1.24 7.79
C MET A 145 24.33 -0.07 8.08
N MET A 146 24.95 -0.03 9.25
CA MET A 146 25.95 0.98 9.59
C MET A 146 27.18 0.88 8.68
N GLU A 147 27.68 -0.32 8.41
CA GLU A 147 28.81 -0.55 7.52
C GLU A 147 28.52 -0.08 6.08
N VAL A 148 27.31 -0.37 5.57
CA VAL A 148 26.87 0.11 4.25
C VAL A 148 26.80 1.64 4.21
N TYR A 149 26.25 2.27 5.25
CA TYR A 149 26.14 3.73 5.32
C TYR A 149 27.52 4.40 5.34
N ASP A 150 28.45 3.85 6.12
CA ASP A 150 29.84 4.30 6.18
C ASP A 150 30.56 4.12 4.83
N SER A 151 30.35 3.00 4.16
CA SER A 151 30.92 2.71 2.83
C SER A 151 30.44 3.70 1.78
N ILE A 152 29.16 4.09 1.82
CA ILE A 152 28.57 5.08 0.90
C ILE A 152 29.11 6.48 1.22
N GLN A 153 29.19 6.87 2.49
CA GLN A 153 29.70 8.19 2.89
C GLN A 153 31.20 8.36 2.61
N LYS A 154 32.00 7.30 2.74
CA LYS A 154 33.45 7.32 2.45
C LYS A 154 33.73 7.32 0.95
N LYS A 155 32.83 6.82 0.11
CA LYS A 155 32.94 6.82 -1.36
C LYS A 155 32.28 8.04 -2.02
N ARG A 156 32.46 9.25 -1.48
CA ARG A 156 32.07 10.52 -2.15
C ARG A 156 32.85 10.84 -3.44
N HIS A 157 33.64 9.89 -3.95
CA HIS A 157 34.21 9.90 -5.30
C HIS A 157 33.73 8.71 -6.13
N LEU A 158 32.44 8.33 -6.01
CA LEU A 158 31.82 7.44 -6.99
C LEU A 158 31.84 8.16 -8.35
N ARG A 159 32.72 7.69 -9.24
CA ARG A 159 32.68 8.07 -10.66
C ARG A 159 31.29 7.72 -11.17
N ARG A 160 30.62 8.71 -11.74
CA ARG A 160 29.43 8.50 -12.59
C ARG A 160 29.89 7.61 -13.73
N GLU A 161 29.36 6.39 -13.81
CA GLU A 161 29.47 5.62 -15.05
C GLU A 161 28.37 6.14 -15.98
N ASP A 162 28.79 6.69 -17.11
CA ASP A 162 27.86 7.12 -18.14
C ASP A 162 27.06 5.91 -18.62
N GLY A 163 25.74 6.09 -18.67
CA GLY A 163 24.82 5.04 -19.09
C GLY A 163 25.20 4.47 -20.47
N VAL A 164 24.92 3.18 -20.64
CA VAL A 164 25.13 2.43 -21.88
C VAL A 164 24.59 3.21 -23.10
N GLN A 165 25.38 3.25 -24.17
CA GLN A 165 25.06 3.89 -25.45
C GLN A 165 23.71 3.36 -25.98
N GLY A 166 22.63 4.12 -25.77
CA GLY A 166 21.28 3.73 -26.16
C GLY A 166 20.12 4.46 -25.47
N LEU A 167 20.36 5.19 -24.38
CA LEU A 167 19.35 6.04 -23.76
C LEU A 167 19.18 7.34 -24.55
N LYS A 168 18.07 7.46 -25.29
CA LYS A 168 17.75 8.62 -26.15
C LYS A 168 17.26 9.87 -25.40
N HIS A 169 17.25 9.87 -24.08
CA HIS A 169 16.87 11.04 -23.31
C HIS A 169 17.77 11.21 -22.10
N GLU A 170 18.52 12.31 -22.10
CA GLU A 170 19.23 12.80 -20.93
C GLU A 170 18.21 13.20 -19.85
N LEU A 171 18.48 12.78 -18.62
CA LEU A 171 17.80 13.31 -17.44
C LEU A 171 18.26 14.77 -17.27
N GLN A 172 17.42 15.72 -17.65
CA GLN A 172 17.61 17.13 -17.34
C GLN A 172 17.45 17.36 -15.84
N GLU A 173 18.35 18.18 -15.28
CA GLU A 173 18.46 18.55 -13.86
C GLU A 173 17.26 19.30 -13.31
#